data_AF-B1GT65-F1
#
_entry.id   AF-B1GT65-F1
#
_cell.length_a   1.000
_cell.length_b   1.000
_cell.length_c   1.000
_cell.angle_alpha   90.00
_cell.angle_beta   90.00
_cell.angle_gamma   90.00
#
_symmetry.space_group_name_H-M   'P 1'
#
loop_
_entity.id
_entity.type
_entity.pdbx_description
1 polymer ?
#
loop_
_entity_poly.entity_id
_entity_poly.type
_entity_poly.pdbx_seq_one_letter_code
_entity_poly.pdbx_strand_id
1 'polypeptide(L)'
;IGNGAQSEFQALAFHALLGINDIRLFDIDTQAMHKLANNLKAFPAIKVTLAGSVAEAVKGADIVTTVTADKAYATILTDDMIEPGMHFNAVGGDCPGKTE
;
A
#
# COMPACT_ATOMS: atom_id res chain seq x y z
N ILE A 1 1.34 0.16 0.76
CA ILE A 1 2.66 -0.12 1.35
C ILE A 1 2.53 -1.38 2.22
N GLY A 2 3.40 -2.36 2.00
CA GLY A 2 3.20 -3.72 2.52
C GLY A 2 2.37 -4.56 1.55
N ASN A 3 2.95 -5.64 1.04
CA ASN A 3 2.39 -6.51 0.00
C ASN A 3 2.26 -7.97 0.46
N GLY A 4 2.16 -8.15 1.78
CA GLY A 4 1.89 -9.42 2.44
C GLY A 4 0.43 -9.86 2.33
N ALA A 5 -0.03 -10.64 3.32
CA ALA A 5 -1.31 -11.36 3.26
C ALA A 5 -2.56 -10.48 3.14
N GLN A 6 -2.53 -9.24 3.64
CA GLN A 6 -3.70 -8.33 3.60
C GLN A 6 -3.85 -7.61 2.27
N SER A 7 -2.79 -7.56 1.47
CA SER A 7 -2.66 -6.59 0.39
C SER A 7 -3.61 -6.84 -0.80
N GLU A 8 -3.83 -8.10 -1.18
CA GLU A 8 -4.83 -8.46 -2.20
C GLU A 8 -6.23 -7.98 -1.79
N PHE A 9 -6.62 -8.23 -0.55
CA PHE A 9 -7.95 -7.90 -0.06
C PHE A 9 -8.19 -6.39 -0.03
N GLN A 10 -7.20 -5.62 0.43
CA GLN A 10 -7.27 -4.16 0.39
C GLN A 10 -7.38 -3.65 -1.05
N ALA A 11 -6.48 -4.08 -1.95
CA ALA A 11 -6.48 -3.66 -3.34
C ALA A 11 -7.84 -3.92 -4.03
N LEU A 12 -8.40 -5.12 -3.85
CA LEU A 12 -9.68 -5.50 -4.45
C LEU A 12 -10.86 -4.76 -3.83
N ALA A 13 -10.85 -4.49 -2.53
CA ALA A 13 -11.89 -3.71 -1.88
C ALA A 13 -11.93 -2.27 -2.42
N PHE A 14 -10.78 -1.59 -2.51
CA PHE A 14 -10.70 -0.25 -3.07
C PHE A 14 -11.06 -0.20 -4.55
N HIS A 15 -10.65 -1.20 -5.33
CA HIS A 15 -11.07 -1.31 -6.72
C HIS A 15 -12.59 -1.49 -6.86
N ALA A 16 -13.16 -2.47 -6.17
CA ALA A 16 -14.57 -2.85 -6.35
C ALA A 16 -15.56 -1.83 -5.76
N LEU A 17 -15.20 -1.17 -4.65
CA LEU A 17 -16.11 -0.29 -3.91
C LEU A 17 -15.87 1.19 -4.18
N LEU A 18 -14.65 1.58 -4.56
CA LEU A 18 -14.26 2.98 -4.74
C LEU A 18 -13.74 3.30 -6.14
N GLY A 19 -13.68 2.31 -7.05
CA GLY A 19 -13.28 2.51 -8.43
C GLY A 19 -11.78 2.80 -8.62
N ILE A 20 -10.94 2.41 -7.65
CA ILE A 20 -9.49 2.58 -7.76
C ILE A 20 -8.92 1.63 -8.82
N ASN A 21 -8.26 2.20 -9.82
CA ASN A 21 -7.71 1.44 -10.95
C ASN A 21 -6.18 1.55 -11.07
N ASP A 22 -5.55 2.61 -10.58
CA ASP A 22 -4.10 2.73 -10.55
C ASP A 22 -3.57 2.45 -9.13
N ILE A 23 -2.81 1.37 -8.98
CA ILE A 23 -2.26 0.92 -7.68
C ILE A 23 -0.73 0.88 -7.77
N ARG A 24 -0.08 1.64 -6.88
CA ARG A 24 1.38 1.61 -6.69
C ARG A 24 1.75 0.72 -5.51
N LEU A 25 2.68 -0.19 -5.73
CA LEU A 25 3.12 -1.19 -4.77
C LEU A 25 4.53 -0.88 -4.30
N PHE A 26 4.74 -1.03 -3.00
CA PHE A 26 6.06 -1.04 -2.40
C PHE A 26 6.05 -1.97 -1.19
N ASP A 27 7.06 -2.82 -1.14
CA ASP A 27 7.44 -3.67 -0.02
C ASP A 27 8.97 -3.81 -0.05
N ILE A 28 9.59 -4.00 1.12
CA ILE A 28 11.01 -4.32 1.22
C ILE A 28 11.29 -5.73 0.66
N ASP A 29 10.30 -6.62 0.71
CA ASP A 29 10.33 -7.92 0.06
C ASP A 29 9.81 -7.82 -1.38
N THR A 30 10.75 -7.80 -2.32
CA THR A 30 10.43 -7.79 -3.76
C THR A 30 9.61 -9.01 -4.21
N GLN A 31 9.66 -10.15 -3.50
CA GLN A 31 8.82 -11.30 -3.85
C GLN A 31 7.35 -11.04 -3.50
N ALA A 32 7.07 -10.37 -2.38
CA ALA A 32 5.73 -9.96 -1.99
C ALA A 32 5.12 -8.99 -3.02
N MET A 33 5.90 -8.02 -3.50
CA MET A 33 5.49 -7.12 -4.59
C MET A 33 5.11 -7.89 -5.86
N HIS A 34 5.96 -8.81 -6.32
CA HIS A 34 5.69 -9.59 -7.53
C HIS A 34 4.51 -10.55 -7.35
N LYS A 35 4.33 -11.16 -6.18
CA LYS A 35 3.17 -11.99 -5.85
C LYS A 35 1.88 -11.18 -6.02
N LEU A 36 1.78 -10.03 -5.37
CA LEU A 36 0.58 -9.19 -5.43
C LEU A 36 0.33 -8.71 -6.88
N ALA A 37 1.36 -8.21 -7.55
CA ALA A 37 1.24 -7.78 -8.95
C ALA A 37 0.76 -8.91 -9.86
N ASN A 38 1.24 -10.14 -9.66
CA ASN A 38 0.78 -11.30 -10.42
C ASN A 38 -0.68 -11.67 -10.11
N ASN A 39 -1.08 -11.66 -8.84
CA ASN A 39 -2.46 -11.95 -8.45
C ASN A 39 -3.45 -10.93 -9.04
N LEU A 40 -3.07 -9.65 -9.07
CA LEU A 40 -3.92 -8.57 -9.60
C LEU A 40 -4.05 -8.61 -11.14
N LYS A 41 -3.24 -9.37 -11.87
CA LYS A 41 -3.41 -9.56 -13.33
C LYS A 41 -4.76 -10.16 -13.71
N ALA A 42 -5.43 -10.85 -12.78
CA ALA A 42 -6.78 -11.36 -12.99
C ALA A 42 -7.83 -10.24 -13.17
N PHE A 43 -7.48 -8.98 -12.88
CA PHE A 43 -8.35 -7.81 -12.94
C PHE A 43 -7.79 -6.78 -13.93
N PRO A 44 -8.12 -6.86 -15.24
CA PRO A 44 -7.50 -6.05 -16.28
C PRO A 44 -7.69 -4.53 -16.15
N ALA A 45 -8.70 -4.09 -15.39
CA ALA A 45 -8.92 -2.68 -15.09
C ALA A 45 -7.92 -2.13 -14.07
N ILE A 46 -7.25 -2.99 -13.30
CA ILE A 46 -6.24 -2.60 -12.32
C ILE A 46 -4.88 -2.50 -13.02
N LYS A 47 -4.36 -1.29 -13.11
CA LYS A 47 -2.99 -1.00 -13.50
C LYS A 47 -2.10 -1.00 -12.25
N VAL A 48 -1.12 -1.89 -12.25
CA VAL A 48 -0.15 -2.02 -11.16
C VAL A 48 1.18 -1.39 -11.55
N THR A 49 1.74 -0.58 -10.65
CA THR A 49 3.10 -0.03 -10.77
C THR A 49 3.94 -0.46 -9.58
N LEU A 50 5.14 -0.98 -9.82
CA LEU A 50 6.11 -1.32 -8.77
C LEU A 50 6.99 -0.10 -8.51
N ALA A 51 6.83 0.54 -7.35
CA ALA A 51 7.63 1.69 -6.95
C ALA A 51 8.95 1.23 -6.32
N GLY A 52 10.00 2.05 -6.44
CA GLY A 52 11.31 1.80 -5.83
C GLY A 52 11.44 2.29 -4.38
N SER A 53 10.47 3.04 -3.87
CA SER A 53 10.44 3.55 -2.49
C SER A 53 9.01 3.86 -2.02
N VAL A 54 8.83 4.05 -0.70
CA VAL A 54 7.55 4.56 -0.15
C VAL A 54 7.21 5.93 -0.73
N ALA A 55 8.17 6.86 -0.74
CA ALA A 55 7.97 8.21 -1.27
C ALA A 55 7.48 8.22 -2.72
N GLU A 56 8.05 7.36 -3.57
CA GLU A 56 7.60 7.19 -4.95
C GLU A 56 6.19 6.58 -5.04
N ALA A 57 5.88 5.61 -4.17
CA ALA A 57 4.58 4.95 -4.15
C ALA A 57 3.44 5.88 -3.72
N VAL A 58 3.70 6.83 -2.81
CA VAL A 58 2.66 7.70 -2.23
C VAL A 58 2.49 9.04 -2.93
N LYS A 59 3.49 9.51 -3.68
CA LYS A 59 3.47 10.82 -4.36
C LYS A 59 2.20 11.05 -5.19
N GLY A 60 1.38 12.03 -4.85
CA GLY A 60 0.10 12.31 -5.54
C GLY A 60 -0.92 11.17 -5.51
N ALA A 61 -0.84 10.24 -4.55
CA ALA A 61 -1.89 9.24 -4.34
C ALA A 61 -3.09 9.86 -3.64
N ASP A 62 -4.32 9.53 -4.05
CA ASP A 62 -5.51 9.95 -3.29
C ASP A 62 -5.67 9.15 -1.99
N ILE A 63 -5.25 7.88 -2.00
CA ILE A 63 -5.37 6.94 -0.87
C ILE A 63 -4.05 6.23 -0.64
N VAL A 64 -3.58 6.25 0.60
CA VAL A 64 -2.41 5.49 1.05
C VAL A 64 -2.87 4.43 2.04
N THR A 65 -2.70 3.15 1.69
CA THR A 65 -2.92 2.02 2.61
C THR A 65 -1.59 1.47 3.10
N THR A 66 -1.42 1.36 4.42
CA THR A 66 -0.27 0.69 5.06
C THR A 66 -0.74 -0.59 5.76
N VAL A 67 -0.11 -1.71 5.38
CA VAL A 67 -0.39 -3.06 5.91
C VAL A 67 0.92 -3.84 6.09
N THR A 68 1.93 -3.15 6.62
CA THR A 68 3.23 -3.75 6.97
C THR A 68 3.15 -4.52 8.27
N ALA A 69 4.10 -5.43 8.48
CA ALA A 69 4.16 -6.29 9.65
C ALA A 69 5.54 -6.21 10.30
N ASP A 70 5.91 -5.02 10.77
CA ASP A 70 7.07 -4.86 11.65
C ASP A 70 6.60 -4.66 13.10
N LYS A 71 7.22 -5.35 14.06
CA LYS A 71 6.93 -5.19 15.49
C LYS A 71 7.89 -4.19 16.10
N ALA A 72 7.81 -2.96 15.58
CA ALA A 72 8.60 -1.83 16.00
C ALA A 72 7.81 -0.53 15.84
N TYR A 73 8.33 0.56 16.42
CA TYR A 73 7.91 1.90 16.05
C TYR A 73 8.50 2.25 14.68
N ALA A 74 7.83 1.87 13.61
CA ALA A 74 8.23 2.25 12.26
C ALA A 74 7.67 3.64 11.91
N THR A 75 8.42 4.37 11.09
CA THR A 75 7.99 5.61 10.44
C THR A 75 8.01 5.35 8.94
N ILE A 76 6.99 4.64 8.47
CA ILE A 76 6.76 4.32 7.07
C ILE A 76 6.38 5.59 6.30
N LEU A 77 5.59 6.46 6.91
CA LEU A 77 5.20 7.75 6.36
C LEU A 77 5.80 8.89 7.17
N THR A 78 6.31 9.90 6.48
CA THR A 78 6.82 11.14 7.07
C THR A 78 6.00 12.34 6.59
N ASP A 79 6.05 13.45 7.33
CA ASP A 79 5.23 14.64 7.06
C ASP A 79 5.43 15.20 5.63
N ASP A 80 6.64 15.08 5.06
CA ASP A 80 6.96 15.53 3.71
C ASP A 80 6.34 14.66 2.59
N MET A 81 5.79 13.50 2.94
CA MET A 81 5.06 12.62 2.02
C MET A 81 3.57 12.94 1.94
N ILE A 82 3.05 13.83 2.80
CA ILE A 82 1.63 14.14 2.91
C ILE A 82 1.27 15.29 1.96
N GLU A 83 0.28 15.06 1.11
CA GLU A 83 -0.29 16.08 0.22
C GLU A 83 -1.75 16.38 0.62
N PRO A 84 -2.24 17.63 0.42
CA PRO A 84 -3.63 17.97 0.71
C PRO A 84 -4.62 17.08 -0.04
N GLY A 85 -5.62 16.55 0.68
CA GLY A 85 -6.67 15.71 0.11
C GLY A 85 -6.43 14.20 0.22
N MET A 86 -5.25 13.78 0.68
CA MET A 86 -4.95 12.36 0.90
C MET A 86 -5.81 11.73 2.00
N HIS A 87 -6.26 10.50 1.76
CA HIS A 87 -6.82 9.62 2.78
C HIS A 87 -5.80 8.52 3.17
N PHE A 88 -5.58 8.35 4.47
CA PHE A 88 -4.70 7.32 5.01
C PHE A 88 -5.53 6.19 5.64
N ASN A 89 -5.35 4.99 5.10
CA ASN A 89 -5.89 3.74 5.64
C ASN A 89 -4.74 2.97 6.33
N ALA A 90 -4.43 3.37 7.56
CA ALA A 90 -3.31 2.84 8.34
C ALA A 90 -3.74 1.62 9.18
N VAL A 91 -3.51 0.41 8.66
CA VAL A 91 -4.08 -0.84 9.19
C VAL A 91 -3.04 -1.72 9.90
N GLY A 92 -1.77 -1.64 9.50
CA GLY A 92 -0.74 -2.54 10.01
C GLY A 92 -0.39 -2.31 11.47
N GLY A 93 -0.30 -1.07 11.94
CA GLY A 93 -0.06 -0.74 13.35
C GLY A 93 -1.24 -1.16 14.25
N ASP A 94 -1.10 -2.25 15.01
CA ASP A 94 -2.24 -2.93 15.67
C ASP A 94 -2.04 -3.26 17.16
N CYS A 95 -0.87 -2.97 17.74
CA CYS A 95 -0.61 -3.25 19.15
C CYS A 95 0.38 -2.24 19.77
N PRO A 96 0.43 -2.10 21.12
CA PRO A 96 1.37 -1.21 21.77
C PRO A 96 2.82 -1.50 21.35
N GLY A 97 3.55 -0.48 20.92
CA GLY A 97 4.92 -0.64 20.41
C GLY A 97 5.04 -1.01 18.93
N LYS A 98 3.92 -1.08 18.19
CA LYS A 98 3.86 -1.35 16.75
C LYS A 98 3.12 -0.22 16.05
N THR A 99 3.85 0.63 15.34
CA THR A 99 3.33 1.75 14.55
C THR A 99 3.82 1.66 13.11
N GLU A 100 3.16 2.38 12.22
CA GLU A 100 3.56 2.58 10.82
C GLU A 100 3.72 4.07 10.53
#